data_AF-A0A0R0LWQ6-F1
#
_entry.id   AF-A0A0R0LWQ6-F1
#
_cell.length_a   1.000
_cell.length_b   1.000
_cell.length_c   1.000
_cell.angle_alpha   90.00
_cell.angle_beta   90.00
_cell.angle_gamma   90.00
#
_symmetry.space_group_name_H-M   'P 1'
#
loop_
_entity.id
_entity.type
_entity.pdbx_description
1 polymer ?
#
loop_
_entity_poly.entity_id
_entity_poly.type
_entity_poly.pdbx_seq_one_letter_code
_entity_poly.pdbx_strand_id
1 'polypeptide(L)'
;TSIETSIETEKSAITQEHTLPLTNKKNIIEIKIDLLYSRLTMAHIDSSLDLSDSKLLKNVDEKSVLSLNGNRVADEILKLVPNVNLFHGVLRCIKYWSKRRQINGHLFGYPGGIAYAILVARICQLFPNYDEINLINKFFELYKDWKWPIPVQLNKIENMNYNFKIWDPTNNPSDRFHKMPIITPAYPAMCSTHNIFSSTLKRFKDECVRA
;
A
#
# COMPACT_ATOMS: atom_id res chain seq x y z
N THR A 1 -0.07 17.68 44.74
CA THR A 1 0.29 16.28 44.44
C THR A 1 -0.70 15.76 43.43
N SER A 2 -0.20 15.34 42.27
CA SER A 2 -0.92 14.55 41.24
C SER A 2 -1.98 15.31 40.42
N ILE A 3 -2.22 15.08 39.13
CA ILE A 3 -1.58 14.46 37.95
C ILE A 3 -2.53 14.85 36.79
N GLU A 4 -1.98 14.91 35.59
CA GLU A 4 -2.62 15.02 34.26
C GLU A 4 -4.04 14.47 34.12
N THR A 5 -4.85 15.11 33.26
CA THR A 5 -5.49 14.44 32.11
C THR A 5 -6.09 15.48 31.17
N SER A 6 -5.41 15.71 30.05
CA SER A 6 -6.00 16.25 28.83
C SER A 6 -6.51 15.06 28.02
N ILE A 7 -7.82 14.96 27.79
CA ILE A 7 -8.42 13.91 26.94
C ILE A 7 -9.26 14.57 25.86
N GLU A 8 -8.71 14.46 24.65
CA GLU A 8 -9.32 14.13 23.36
C GLU A 8 -10.65 14.78 22.96
N THR A 9 -10.52 15.62 21.93
CA THR A 9 -11.60 16.07 21.07
C THR A 9 -12.10 14.89 20.22
N GLU A 10 -13.30 14.40 20.53
CA GLU A 10 -14.03 13.40 19.73
C GLU A 10 -14.24 13.90 18.29
N LYS A 11 -13.72 13.15 17.31
CA LYS A 11 -14.22 13.18 15.93
C LYS A 11 -15.30 12.12 15.81
N SER A 12 -16.52 12.54 15.50
CA SER A 12 -17.67 11.66 15.38
C SER A 12 -17.51 10.66 14.24
N ALA A 13 -17.46 9.37 14.58
CA ALA A 13 -17.83 8.30 13.67
C ALA A 13 -19.34 8.13 13.75
N ILE A 14 -20.07 8.45 12.68
CA ILE A 14 -21.49 8.11 12.59
C ILE A 14 -21.57 6.60 12.39
N THR A 15 -21.79 5.88 13.49
CA THR A 15 -22.07 4.45 13.48
C THR A 15 -23.57 4.30 13.73
N GLN A 16 -24.36 4.11 12.67
CA GLN A 16 -25.77 3.74 12.82
C GLN A 16 -25.85 2.22 12.96
N GLU A 17 -26.03 1.74 14.19
CA GLU A 17 -26.34 0.34 14.46
C GLU A 17 -27.82 0.07 14.13
N HIS A 18 -28.08 -0.72 13.10
CA HIS A 18 -29.41 -1.27 12.82
C HIS A 18 -29.47 -2.73 13.31
N THR A 19 -30.18 -2.96 14.41
CA THR A 19 -30.47 -4.30 14.93
C THR A 19 -31.69 -4.90 14.21
N LEU A 20 -31.48 -5.89 13.34
CA LEU A 20 -32.56 -6.71 12.76
C LEU A 20 -32.87 -7.91 13.68
N PRO A 21 -34.15 -8.28 13.88
CA PRO A 21 -34.53 -9.39 14.75
C PRO A 21 -34.18 -10.74 14.12
N LEU A 22 -33.33 -11.51 14.82
CA LEU A 22 -32.80 -12.81 14.42
C LEU A 22 -33.87 -13.92 14.54
N THR A 23 -34.22 -14.55 13.42
CA THR A 23 -34.81 -15.90 13.39
C THR A 23 -33.82 -16.90 12.75
N ASN A 24 -33.59 -18.02 13.44
CA ASN A 24 -32.73 -19.16 13.10
C ASN A 24 -31.21 -18.91 12.96
N LYS A 25 -30.48 -19.22 14.04
CA LYS A 25 -29.01 -19.34 14.10
C LYS A 25 -28.49 -20.41 13.12
N LYS A 26 -28.26 -20.02 11.87
CA LYS A 26 -27.18 -20.60 11.06
C LYS A 26 -25.88 -19.92 11.47
N ASN A 27 -24.75 -20.63 11.45
CA ASN A 27 -23.44 -20.09 11.81
C ASN A 27 -23.10 -18.84 10.97
N ILE A 28 -23.38 -17.65 11.51
CA ILE A 28 -22.98 -16.38 10.89
C ILE A 28 -21.51 -16.17 11.26
N ILE A 29 -20.63 -16.29 10.27
CA ILE A 29 -19.24 -15.86 10.40
C ILE A 29 -19.27 -14.34 10.40
N GLU A 30 -18.84 -13.72 11.49
CA GLU A 30 -18.67 -12.27 11.55
C GLU A 30 -17.49 -11.87 10.66
N ILE A 31 -17.77 -11.08 9.61
CA ILE A 31 -16.77 -10.57 8.68
C ILE A 31 -16.76 -9.05 8.80
N LYS A 32 -15.60 -8.48 9.15
CA LYS A 32 -15.39 -7.04 9.17
C LYS A 32 -15.18 -6.54 7.75
N ILE A 33 -15.97 -5.56 7.32
CA ILE A 33 -15.95 -5.00 5.97
C ILE A 33 -15.76 -3.49 6.08
N ASP A 34 -14.69 -2.99 5.47
CA ASP A 34 -14.46 -1.56 5.29
C ASP A 34 -15.01 -1.12 3.93
N LEU A 35 -15.95 -0.16 3.93
CA LEU A 35 -16.58 0.37 2.71
C LEU A 35 -15.99 1.74 2.37
N LEU A 36 -15.45 1.86 1.16
CA LEU A 36 -14.95 3.12 0.61
C LEU A 36 -15.95 3.71 -0.39
N TYR A 37 -15.96 5.03 -0.54
CA TYR A 37 -16.81 5.75 -1.49
C TYR A 37 -15.97 6.64 -2.40
N SER A 38 -16.34 6.68 -3.68
CA SER A 38 -15.75 7.55 -4.69
C SER A 38 -16.80 7.99 -5.69
N ARG A 39 -16.74 9.26 -6.12
CA ARG A 39 -17.63 9.83 -7.13
C ARG A 39 -16.87 10.06 -8.42
N LEU A 40 -17.30 9.40 -9.50
CA LEU A 40 -16.75 9.58 -10.84
C LEU A 40 -17.47 10.69 -11.61
N THR A 41 -16.79 11.27 -12.60
CA THR A 41 -17.34 12.31 -13.49
C THR A 41 -18.12 11.67 -14.65
N MET A 42 -19.11 10.83 -14.34
CA MET A 42 -19.97 10.14 -15.31
C MET A 42 -21.40 10.01 -14.77
N ALA A 43 -22.39 10.04 -15.66
CA ALA A 43 -23.80 9.95 -15.29
C ALA A 43 -24.25 8.52 -14.94
N HIS A 44 -23.58 7.51 -15.49
CA HIS A 44 -23.91 6.11 -15.33
C HIS A 44 -22.64 5.29 -15.16
N ILE A 45 -22.69 4.26 -14.31
CA ILE A 45 -21.60 3.30 -14.11
C ILE A 45 -21.95 2.03 -14.89
N ASP A 46 -21.15 1.70 -15.91
CA ASP A 46 -21.27 0.42 -16.61
C ASP A 46 -20.66 -0.71 -15.77
N SER A 47 -21.27 -1.88 -15.81
CA SER A 47 -20.71 -3.14 -15.31
C SER A 47 -19.34 -3.49 -15.90
N SER A 48 -19.02 -3.03 -17.12
CA SER A 48 -17.73 -3.25 -17.77
C SER A 48 -16.69 -2.17 -17.48
N LEU A 49 -16.95 -1.27 -16.52
CA LEU A 49 -16.03 -0.17 -16.21
C LEU A 49 -14.69 -0.69 -15.69
N ASP A 50 -13.60 -0.34 -16.40
CA ASP A 50 -12.24 -0.65 -15.99
C ASP A 50 -11.64 0.51 -15.17
N LEU A 51 -11.52 0.31 -13.85
CA LEU A 51 -10.96 1.32 -12.94
C LEU A 51 -9.47 1.59 -13.18
N SER A 52 -8.76 0.74 -13.93
CA SER A 52 -7.34 0.93 -14.19
C SER A 52 -7.03 2.04 -15.19
N ASP A 53 -8.01 2.47 -16.01
CA ASP A 53 -7.81 3.61 -16.90
C ASP A 53 -7.65 4.92 -16.11
N SER A 54 -6.45 5.49 -16.16
CA SER A 54 -6.12 6.78 -15.53
C SER A 54 -6.92 7.96 -16.08
N LYS A 55 -7.52 7.84 -17.27
CA LYS A 55 -8.40 8.89 -17.83
C LYS A 55 -9.66 9.09 -16.99
N LEU A 56 -10.12 8.07 -16.27
CA LEU A 56 -11.27 8.16 -15.37
C LEU A 56 -11.08 9.17 -14.24
N LEU A 57 -9.82 9.50 -13.91
CA LEU A 57 -9.50 10.45 -12.83
C LEU A 57 -9.61 11.91 -13.27
N LYS A 58 -9.93 12.19 -14.53
CA LYS A 58 -10.11 13.56 -15.02
C LYS A 58 -11.27 14.24 -14.30
N ASN A 59 -11.00 15.40 -13.70
CA ASN A 59 -11.97 16.20 -12.93
C ASN A 59 -12.58 15.47 -11.70
N VAL A 60 -11.96 14.38 -11.25
CA VAL A 60 -12.35 13.70 -10.00
C VAL A 60 -11.67 14.40 -8.82
N ASP A 61 -12.39 14.57 -7.71
CA ASP A 61 -11.84 15.21 -6.51
C ASP A 61 -10.78 14.32 -5.82
N GLU A 62 -9.85 14.93 -5.10
CA GLU A 62 -8.72 14.22 -4.48
C GLU A 62 -9.14 13.08 -3.53
N LYS A 63 -10.25 13.23 -2.79
CA LYS A 63 -10.74 12.19 -1.87
C LYS A 63 -11.26 11.00 -2.64
N SER A 64 -12.02 11.24 -3.70
CA SER A 64 -12.51 10.20 -4.61
C SER A 64 -11.35 9.47 -5.30
N VAL A 65 -10.28 10.17 -5.70
CA VAL A 65 -9.06 9.55 -6.24
C VAL A 65 -8.37 8.68 -5.18
N LEU A 66 -8.21 9.17 -3.94
CA LEU A 66 -7.63 8.41 -2.84
C LEU A 66 -8.40 7.11 -2.56
N SER A 67 -9.73 7.15 -2.56
CA SER A 67 -10.58 5.97 -2.40
C SER A 67 -10.41 4.95 -3.53
N LEU A 68 -10.24 5.40 -4.77
CA LEU A 68 -10.04 4.52 -5.93
C LEU A 68 -8.65 3.90 -5.98
N ASN A 69 -7.64 4.63 -5.49
CA ASN A 69 -6.24 4.22 -5.59
C ASN A 69 -5.97 2.87 -4.89
N GLY A 70 -6.69 2.54 -3.82
CA GLY A 70 -6.53 1.24 -3.16
C GLY A 70 -6.70 0.06 -4.11
N ASN A 71 -7.81 0.05 -4.87
CA ASN A 71 -8.08 -1.00 -5.85
C ASN A 71 -7.16 -0.87 -7.08
N ARG A 72 -7.03 0.34 -7.65
CA ARG A 72 -6.16 0.59 -8.82
C ARG A 72 -4.73 0.11 -8.60
N VAL A 73 -4.16 0.39 -7.43
CA VAL A 73 -2.80 -0.04 -7.09
C VAL A 73 -2.71 -1.57 -6.98
N ALA A 74 -3.70 -2.22 -6.35
CA ALA A 74 -3.71 -3.67 -6.24
C ALA A 74 -3.76 -4.34 -7.62
N ASP A 75 -4.65 -3.87 -8.50
CA ASP A 75 -4.80 -4.41 -9.85
C ASP A 75 -3.55 -4.16 -10.70
N GLU A 76 -2.95 -2.98 -10.61
CA GLU A 76 -1.69 -2.68 -11.30
C GLU A 76 -0.53 -3.55 -10.82
N ILE A 77 -0.42 -3.84 -9.52
CA ILE A 77 0.59 -4.79 -9.02
C ILE A 77 0.41 -6.17 -9.65
N LEU A 78 -0.84 -6.66 -9.73
CA LEU A 78 -1.13 -7.97 -10.30
C LEU A 78 -0.83 -8.06 -11.81
N LYS A 79 -1.03 -6.98 -12.56
CA LYS A 79 -0.63 -6.89 -13.97
C LYS A 79 0.89 -6.86 -14.17
N LEU A 80 1.62 -6.31 -13.20
CA LEU A 80 3.07 -6.07 -13.29
C LEU A 80 3.93 -7.24 -12.80
N VAL A 81 3.33 -8.28 -12.18
CA VAL A 81 4.06 -9.47 -11.75
C VAL A 81 3.99 -10.58 -12.81
N PRO A 82 5.10 -11.30 -13.08
CA PRO A 82 5.12 -12.35 -14.10
C PRO A 82 4.33 -13.60 -13.70
N ASN A 83 4.20 -13.87 -12.40
CA ASN A 83 3.43 -15.01 -11.88
C ASN A 83 2.71 -14.62 -10.58
N VAL A 84 1.39 -14.48 -10.67
CA VAL A 84 0.53 -14.05 -9.56
C VAL A 84 0.52 -15.06 -8.40
N ASN A 85 0.57 -16.36 -8.70
CA ASN A 85 0.54 -17.40 -7.66
C ASN A 85 1.82 -17.38 -6.81
N LEU A 86 2.99 -17.29 -7.46
CA LEU A 86 4.27 -17.14 -6.77
C LEU A 86 4.31 -15.82 -5.98
N PHE A 87 3.88 -14.71 -6.58
CA PHE A 87 3.77 -13.43 -5.90
C PHE A 87 2.95 -13.53 -4.60
N HIS A 88 1.78 -14.17 -4.64
CA HIS A 88 0.95 -14.36 -3.46
C HIS A 88 1.61 -15.22 -2.38
N GLY A 89 2.28 -16.32 -2.76
CA GLY A 89 3.02 -17.18 -1.84
C GLY A 89 4.11 -16.39 -1.09
N VAL A 90 5.00 -15.75 -1.86
CA VAL A 90 6.08 -14.91 -1.32
C VAL A 90 5.53 -13.79 -0.45
N LEU A 91 4.50 -13.07 -0.90
CA LEU A 91 3.92 -11.96 -0.15
C LEU A 91 3.32 -12.42 1.18
N ARG A 92 2.68 -13.59 1.25
CA ARG A 92 2.19 -14.15 2.51
C ARG A 92 3.34 -14.43 3.47
N CYS A 93 4.42 -15.04 2.98
CA CYS A 93 5.61 -15.32 3.79
C CYS A 93 6.25 -14.03 4.33
N ILE A 94 6.47 -13.03 3.48
CA ILE A 94 7.05 -11.73 3.87
C ILE A 94 6.14 -10.98 4.84
N LYS A 95 4.82 -10.96 4.63
CA LYS A 95 3.88 -10.32 5.58
C LYS A 95 3.83 -11.06 6.93
N TYR A 96 3.95 -12.38 6.93
CA TYR A 96 4.04 -13.14 8.17
C TYR A 96 5.33 -12.81 8.91
N TRP A 97 6.47 -12.86 8.22
CA TRP A 97 7.77 -12.46 8.76
C TRP A 97 7.73 -11.05 9.37
N SER A 98 7.26 -10.04 8.62
CA SER A 98 7.28 -8.65 9.09
C SER A 98 6.45 -8.44 10.36
N LYS A 99 5.31 -9.12 10.48
CA LYS A 99 4.51 -9.14 11.71
C LYS A 99 5.25 -9.81 12.87
N ARG A 100 5.88 -10.98 12.65
CA ARG A 100 6.64 -11.68 13.69
C ARG A 100 7.86 -10.91 14.16
N ARG A 101 8.45 -10.08 13.28
CA ARG A 101 9.62 -9.24 13.57
C ARG A 101 9.26 -7.83 14.06
N GLN A 102 7.96 -7.51 14.18
CA GLN A 102 7.45 -6.20 14.63
C GLN A 102 7.96 -5.02 13.79
N ILE A 103 8.07 -5.22 12.48
CA ILE A 103 8.47 -4.21 11.49
C ILE A 103 7.35 -3.98 10.46
N ASN A 104 6.10 -4.05 10.93
CA ASN A 104 4.91 -3.87 10.11
C ASN A 104 4.01 -2.81 10.74
N GLY A 105 3.59 -1.82 9.95
CA GLY A 105 2.61 -0.83 10.39
C GLY A 105 2.99 0.58 9.94
N HIS A 106 2.22 1.11 8.99
CA HIS A 106 2.43 2.44 8.42
C HIS A 106 2.40 3.56 9.48
N LEU A 107 1.49 3.45 10.45
CA LEU A 107 1.35 4.42 11.56
C LEU A 107 2.59 4.49 12.45
N PHE A 108 3.34 3.40 12.57
CA PHE A 108 4.53 3.31 13.43
C PHE A 108 5.84 3.55 12.66
N GLY A 109 5.76 4.09 11.45
CA GLY A 109 6.93 4.35 10.60
C GLY A 109 7.57 3.10 10.02
N TYR A 110 6.80 2.02 9.83
CA TYR A 110 7.22 0.80 9.14
C TYR A 110 6.43 0.59 7.85
N PRO A 111 6.91 -0.27 6.91
CA PRO A 111 6.14 -0.60 5.72
C PRO A 111 4.76 -1.18 6.07
N GLY A 112 3.74 -0.73 5.35
CA GLY A 112 2.38 -1.29 5.40
C GLY A 112 2.20 -2.43 4.40
N GLY A 113 0.98 -2.97 4.33
CA GLY A 113 0.66 -4.10 3.44
C GLY A 113 0.98 -3.83 1.97
N ILE A 114 0.65 -2.64 1.47
CA ILE A 114 0.90 -2.26 0.07
C ILE A 114 2.39 -2.06 -0.23
N ALA A 115 3.14 -1.52 0.72
CA ALA A 115 4.59 -1.34 0.58
C ALA A 115 5.29 -2.71 0.47
N TYR A 116 4.92 -3.68 1.30
CA TYR A 116 5.42 -5.06 1.18
C TYR A 116 5.02 -5.70 -0.15
N ALA A 117 3.79 -5.48 -0.62
CA ALA A 117 3.36 -5.96 -1.93
C ALA A 117 4.23 -5.41 -3.07
N ILE A 118 4.54 -4.11 -3.05
CA ILE A 118 5.41 -3.48 -4.05
C ILE A 118 6.85 -4.02 -3.98
N LEU A 119 7.41 -4.19 -2.78
CA LEU A 119 8.75 -4.77 -2.61
C LEU A 119 8.80 -6.20 -3.17
N VAL A 120 7.83 -7.04 -2.84
CA VAL A 120 7.78 -8.42 -3.34
C VAL A 120 7.55 -8.46 -4.85
N ALA A 121 6.64 -7.64 -5.38
CA ALA A 121 6.41 -7.54 -6.81
C ALA A 121 7.68 -7.16 -7.58
N ARG A 122 8.50 -6.27 -7.02
CA ARG A 122 9.78 -5.90 -7.62
C ARG A 122 10.75 -7.07 -7.68
N ILE A 123 10.81 -7.89 -6.64
CA ILE A 123 11.63 -9.13 -6.65
C ILE A 123 11.14 -10.08 -7.74
N CYS A 124 9.82 -10.27 -7.86
CA CYS A 124 9.24 -11.10 -8.93
C CYS A 124 9.60 -10.58 -10.33
N GLN A 125 9.62 -9.25 -10.55
CA GLN A 125 10.04 -8.65 -11.83
C GLN A 125 11.52 -8.89 -12.15
N LEU A 126 12.38 -8.80 -11.13
CA LEU A 126 13.83 -8.98 -11.31
C LEU A 126 14.22 -10.45 -11.53
N PHE A 127 13.45 -11.39 -10.98
CA PHE A 127 13.74 -12.81 -11.01
C PHE A 127 12.52 -13.63 -11.48
N PRO A 128 12.05 -13.45 -12.73
CA PRO A 128 10.76 -13.97 -13.20
C PRO A 128 10.68 -15.51 -13.25
N ASN A 129 11.83 -16.19 -13.32
CA ASN A 129 11.92 -17.65 -13.46
C ASN A 129 12.25 -18.36 -12.14
N TYR A 130 12.29 -17.63 -11.01
CA TYR A 130 12.67 -18.21 -9.72
C TYR A 130 11.44 -18.81 -9.03
N ASP A 131 11.67 -19.87 -8.25
CA ASP A 131 10.64 -20.45 -7.38
C ASP A 131 10.40 -19.60 -6.12
N GLU A 132 9.39 -19.96 -5.35
CA GLU A 132 8.95 -19.21 -4.17
C GLU A 132 10.07 -19.03 -3.12
N ILE A 133 10.86 -20.08 -2.85
CA ILE A 133 11.94 -20.04 -1.85
C ILE A 133 13.07 -19.12 -2.32
N ASN A 134 13.49 -19.22 -3.58
CA ASN A 134 14.54 -18.37 -4.12
C ASN A 134 14.10 -16.91 -4.20
N LEU A 135 12.82 -16.62 -4.49
CA LEU A 135 12.27 -15.26 -4.43
C LEU A 135 12.29 -14.70 -3.00
N ILE A 136 11.96 -15.50 -1.98
CA ILE A 136 12.07 -15.09 -0.57
C ILE A 136 13.53 -14.77 -0.22
N ASN A 137 14.48 -15.61 -0.62
CA ASN A 137 15.91 -15.36 -0.39
C ASN A 137 16.38 -14.07 -1.08
N LYS A 138 15.96 -13.86 -2.34
CA LYS A 138 16.29 -12.64 -3.10
C LYS A 138 15.69 -11.38 -2.50
N PHE A 139 14.53 -11.46 -1.85
CA PHE A 139 13.97 -10.34 -1.11
C PHE A 139 14.94 -9.83 -0.04
N PHE A 140 15.44 -10.73 0.83
CA PHE A 140 16.34 -10.33 1.91
C PHE A 140 17.73 -9.92 1.39
N GLU A 141 18.27 -10.68 0.43
CA GLU A 141 19.56 -10.40 -0.19
C GLU A 141 19.58 -9.01 -0.86
N LEU A 142 18.52 -8.64 -1.56
CA LEU A 142 18.45 -7.36 -2.25
C LEU A 142 18.21 -6.21 -1.27
N TYR A 143 17.25 -6.35 -0.35
CA TYR A 143 16.82 -5.23 0.48
C TYR A 143 17.71 -4.95 1.70
N LYS A 144 18.58 -5.89 2.11
CA LYS A 144 19.63 -5.59 3.09
C LYS A 144 20.62 -4.53 2.58
N ASP A 145 20.97 -4.59 1.29
CA ASP A 145 22.02 -3.78 0.66
C ASP A 145 21.49 -2.71 -0.29
N TRP A 146 20.17 -2.63 -0.46
CA TRP A 146 19.52 -1.62 -1.29
C TRP A 146 19.99 -0.21 -0.90
N LYS A 147 20.38 0.56 -1.91
CA LYS A 147 20.97 1.89 -1.74
C LYS A 147 19.89 2.94 -1.50
N TRP A 148 19.17 2.83 -0.38
CA TRP A 148 18.22 3.84 0.06
C TRP A 148 18.89 5.24 0.09
N PRO A 149 18.22 6.32 -0.38
CA PRO A 149 16.80 6.41 -0.72
C PRO A 149 16.48 6.22 -2.22
N ILE A 150 17.25 5.43 -2.99
CA ILE A 150 16.84 5.07 -4.36
C ILE A 150 15.45 4.42 -4.30
N PRO A 151 14.46 4.89 -5.08
CA PRO A 151 13.09 4.42 -4.97
C PRO A 151 12.92 3.00 -5.52
N VAL A 152 12.02 2.25 -4.89
CA VAL A 152 11.50 1.01 -5.46
C VAL A 152 10.27 1.35 -6.29
N GLN A 153 10.32 1.05 -7.59
CA GLN A 153 9.28 1.33 -8.58
C GLN A 153 9.02 0.07 -9.41
N LEU A 154 7.75 -0.20 -9.75
CA LEU A 154 7.35 -1.34 -10.59
C LEU A 154 7.19 -0.97 -12.06
N ASN A 155 6.92 0.30 -12.35
CA ASN A 155 6.69 0.86 -13.67
C ASN A 155 7.21 2.31 -13.71
N LYS A 156 7.16 2.92 -14.89
CA LYS A 156 7.47 4.35 -15.05
C LYS A 156 6.34 5.18 -14.43
N ILE A 157 6.70 6.23 -13.69
CA ILE A 157 5.72 7.18 -13.17
C ILE A 157 5.11 7.96 -14.36
N GLU A 158 3.80 7.89 -14.50
CA GLU A 158 3.03 8.65 -15.48
C GLU A 158 2.65 10.04 -14.93
N ASN A 159 2.57 11.03 -15.81
CA ASN A 159 2.00 12.33 -15.51
C ASN A 159 0.96 12.70 -16.56
N MET A 160 -0.31 12.68 -16.16
CA MET A 160 -1.47 12.98 -17.01
C MET A 160 -1.84 14.48 -17.06
N ASN A 161 -1.11 15.35 -16.36
CA ASN A 161 -1.39 16.79 -16.24
C ASN A 161 -2.79 17.11 -15.67
N TYR A 162 -3.33 16.27 -14.77
CA TYR A 162 -4.59 16.53 -14.05
C TYR A 162 -4.40 17.28 -12.72
N ASN A 163 -3.22 17.90 -12.51
CA ASN A 163 -2.86 18.68 -11.32
C ASN A 163 -2.90 17.92 -9.98
N PHE A 164 -2.93 16.59 -9.98
CA PHE A 164 -2.70 15.81 -8.76
C PHE A 164 -1.23 15.86 -8.34
N LYS A 165 -0.97 15.82 -7.03
CA LYS A 165 0.38 15.63 -6.50
C LYS A 165 0.90 14.25 -6.87
N ILE A 166 2.01 14.21 -7.60
CA ILE A 166 2.73 12.98 -7.97
C ILE A 166 4.06 12.98 -7.24
N TRP A 167 4.51 11.82 -6.79
CA TRP A 167 5.83 11.67 -6.18
C TRP A 167 6.91 12.04 -7.18
N ASP A 168 7.67 13.09 -6.85
CA ASP A 168 8.75 13.60 -7.69
C ASP A 168 9.81 14.30 -6.82
N PRO A 169 10.91 13.61 -6.44
CA PRO A 169 11.94 14.20 -5.61
C PRO A 169 12.73 15.31 -6.33
N THR A 170 12.67 15.40 -7.66
CA THR A 170 13.39 16.47 -8.38
C THR A 170 12.71 17.82 -8.15
N ASN A 171 11.39 17.87 -8.29
CA ASN A 171 10.61 19.09 -8.19
C ASN A 171 10.01 19.34 -6.80
N ASN A 172 9.71 18.29 -6.02
CA ASN A 172 9.06 18.42 -4.70
C ASN A 172 10.06 18.25 -3.55
N PRO A 173 10.35 19.32 -2.76
CA PRO A 173 11.26 19.23 -1.63
C PRO A 173 10.86 18.20 -0.57
N SER A 174 9.56 18.04 -0.30
CA SER A 174 9.07 17.02 0.65
C SER A 174 9.51 15.62 0.26
N ASP A 175 9.51 15.32 -1.03
CA ASP A 175 9.73 13.98 -1.52
C ASP A 175 11.19 13.55 -1.43
N ARG A 176 12.12 14.53 -1.43
CA ARG A 176 13.57 14.33 -1.22
C ARG A 176 13.92 13.81 0.17
N PHE A 177 13.07 14.05 1.16
CA PHE A 177 13.34 13.65 2.54
C PHE A 177 12.91 12.22 2.86
N HIS A 178 12.17 11.55 1.95
CA HIS A 178 11.76 10.16 2.14
C HIS A 178 12.96 9.22 2.26
N LYS A 179 13.02 8.45 3.35
CA LYS A 179 14.17 7.58 3.66
C LYS A 179 14.13 6.24 2.94
N MET A 180 12.95 5.71 2.67
CA MET A 180 12.73 4.40 2.05
C MET A 180 11.61 4.49 1.01
N PRO A 181 11.77 5.23 -0.10
CA PRO A 181 10.66 5.49 -1.01
C PRO A 181 10.23 4.21 -1.75
N ILE A 182 8.98 3.80 -1.52
CA ILE A 182 8.32 2.68 -2.19
C ILE A 182 7.08 3.23 -2.89
N ILE A 183 7.13 3.27 -4.21
CA ILE A 183 6.22 4.08 -5.01
C ILE A 183 5.07 3.23 -5.56
N THR A 184 3.84 3.72 -5.40
CA THR A 184 2.66 3.05 -5.94
C THR A 184 2.65 3.11 -7.47
N PRO A 185 2.36 2.00 -8.18
CA PRO A 185 2.40 1.95 -9.64
C PRO A 185 1.27 2.68 -10.37
N ALA A 186 0.11 2.87 -9.73
CA ALA A 186 -1.02 3.53 -10.38
C ALA A 186 -0.89 5.06 -10.31
N TYR A 187 -1.31 5.76 -11.37
CA TYR A 187 -1.44 7.22 -11.37
C TYR A 187 -2.59 7.68 -10.45
N PRO A 188 -2.42 8.77 -9.66
CA PRO A 188 -1.16 9.48 -9.42
C PRO A 188 -0.25 8.72 -8.45
N ALA A 189 1.02 8.52 -8.84
CA ALA A 189 1.97 7.75 -8.05
C ALA A 189 2.36 8.48 -6.75
N MET A 190 2.38 7.76 -5.63
CA MET A 190 2.69 8.28 -4.29
C MET A 190 3.71 7.40 -3.56
N CYS A 191 4.38 7.96 -2.54
CA CYS A 191 5.24 7.19 -1.64
C CYS A 191 4.40 6.52 -0.54
N SER A 192 4.32 5.18 -0.57
CA SER A 192 3.59 4.37 0.42
C SER A 192 4.27 4.30 1.81
N THR A 193 5.47 4.85 1.92
CA THR A 193 6.37 4.76 3.08
C THR A 193 6.92 6.11 3.50
N HIS A 194 6.16 7.18 3.27
CA HIS A 194 6.55 8.55 3.63
C HIS A 194 6.79 8.74 5.15
N ASN A 195 6.17 7.90 6.00
CA ASN A 195 6.34 7.93 7.46
C ASN A 195 7.58 7.18 7.99
N ILE A 196 8.41 6.60 7.12
CA ILE A 196 9.63 5.90 7.55
C ILE A 196 10.73 6.90 7.90
N PHE A 197 11.31 6.75 9.09
CA PHE A 197 12.44 7.53 9.59
C PHE A 197 13.70 6.67 9.75
N SER A 198 14.84 7.30 10.06
CA SER A 198 16.15 6.64 10.02
C SER A 198 16.26 5.41 10.93
N SER A 199 15.62 5.41 12.10
CA SER A 199 15.67 4.28 13.04
C SER A 199 14.84 3.08 12.56
N THR A 200 13.64 3.29 12.01
CA THR A 200 12.82 2.20 11.48
C THR A 200 13.39 1.63 10.18
N LEU A 201 14.00 2.47 9.33
CA LEU A 201 14.79 2.01 8.19
C LEU A 201 15.98 1.15 8.64
N LYS A 202 16.76 1.61 9.64
CA LYS A 202 17.86 0.82 10.19
C LYS A 202 17.36 -0.53 10.70
N ARG A 203 16.27 -0.53 11.46
CA ARG A 203 15.67 -1.75 11.99
C ARG A 203 15.20 -2.71 10.90
N PHE A 204 14.59 -2.20 9.84
CA PHE A 204 14.21 -2.99 8.66
C PHE A 204 15.42 -3.65 8.00
N LYS A 205 16.52 -2.91 7.82
CA LYS A 205 17.77 -3.45 7.27
C LYS A 205 18.38 -4.52 8.16
N ASP A 206 18.44 -4.29 9.47
CA ASP A 206 18.96 -5.27 10.43
C ASP A 206 18.16 -6.58 10.38
N GLU A 207 16.84 -6.50 10.23
CA GLU A 207 15.98 -7.67 10.09
C GLU A 207 16.13 -8.38 8.73
N CYS A 208 16.48 -7.66 7.67
CA CYS A 208 16.84 -8.27 6.39
C CYS A 208 18.21 -8.97 6.44
N VAL A 209 19.17 -8.43 7.19
CA VAL A 209 20.49 -9.08 7.41
C VAL A 209 20.38 -10.35 8.25
N ARG A 210 19.43 -10.36 9.20
CA ARG A 210 19.18 -11.50 10.10
C ARG A 210 18.49 -12.67 9.40
N ALA A 211 17.69 -12.40 8.37
CA ALA A 211 16.93 -13.39 7.61
C ALA A 211 17.86 -14.15 6.66
#